data_AF-A7HTH5-F1
#
_entry.id   AF-A7HTH5-F1
#
_cell.length_a   1.000
_cell.length_b   1.000
_cell.length_c   1.000
_cell.angle_alpha   90.00
_cell.angle_beta   90.00
_cell.angle_gamma   90.00
#
_symmetry.space_group_name_H-M   'P 1'
#
loop_
_entity.id
_entity.type
_entity.pdbx_description
1 polymer ?
#
loop_
_entity_poly.entity_id
_entity_poly.type
_entity_poly.pdbx_seq_one_letter_code
_entity_poly.pdbx_strand_id
1 'polypeptide(L)'
;MNTVMLTPEEAGLKALGVACQSASRFYETAADVTHGHWQDFAKRRTGIYAAAALRIAELLQRDELLPGTPDEDMEWLKQLALRAQAALSGDEAGTLLKSFTRAERRIWDALGEFGAAGIAPGCAEIANSLANTAMEGFLWLGEEKEVFLKERGE
;
A
#
# COMPACT_ATOMS: atom_id res chain seq x y z
N MET A 1 6.33 11.19 32.23
CA MET A 1 6.08 10.69 30.87
C MET A 1 5.49 9.30 31.03
N ASN A 2 4.16 9.16 31.01
CA ASN A 2 3.53 7.84 31.06
C ASN A 2 3.59 7.27 29.65
N THR A 3 4.49 6.32 29.42
CA THR A 3 4.43 5.42 28.27
C THR A 3 3.19 4.55 28.44
N VAL A 4 2.05 5.02 27.92
CA VAL A 4 0.85 4.18 27.78
C VAL A 4 1.25 3.06 26.80
N MET A 5 1.48 1.86 27.34
CA MET A 5 1.70 0.67 26.53
C MET A 5 0.41 0.42 25.74
N LEU A 6 0.56 0.24 24.43
CA LEU A 6 -0.54 -0.14 23.56
C LEU A 6 -1.03 -1.54 23.94
N THR A 7 -2.33 -1.76 23.93
CA THR A 7 -2.86 -3.12 23.93
C THR A 7 -2.42 -3.84 22.64
N PRO A 8 -2.43 -5.19 22.59
CA PRO A 8 -2.13 -5.92 21.36
C PRO A 8 -3.00 -5.46 20.17
N GLU A 9 -4.30 -5.23 20.41
CA GLU A 9 -5.25 -4.75 19.40
C GLU A 9 -4.86 -3.36 18.88
N GLU A 10 -4.53 -2.42 19.77
CA GLU A 10 -4.09 -1.07 19.39
C GLU A 10 -2.74 -1.09 18.68
N ALA A 11 -1.84 -2.00 19.07
CA ALA A 11 -0.56 -2.19 18.40
C ALA A 11 -0.73 -2.74 16.98
N GLY A 12 -1.61 -3.73 16.79
CA GLY A 12 -1.96 -4.26 15.48
C GLY A 12 -2.64 -3.21 14.59
N LEU A 13 -3.59 -2.45 15.15
CA LEU A 13 -4.23 -1.34 14.44
C LEU A 13 -3.22 -0.26 14.04
N LYS A 14 -2.28 0.08 14.93
CA LYS A 14 -1.19 1.01 14.62
C LYS A 14 -0.29 0.49 13.50
N ALA A 15 0.09 -0.79 13.53
CA ALA A 15 0.90 -1.39 12.48
C ALA A 15 0.18 -1.34 11.11
N LEU A 16 -1.13 -1.61 11.09
CA LEU A 16 -1.96 -1.46 9.89
C LEU A 16 -2.00 -0.01 9.39
N GLY A 17 -2.12 0.97 10.29
CA GLY A 17 -2.05 2.40 9.93
C GLY A 17 -0.72 2.80 9.33
N VAL A 18 0.40 2.30 9.87
CA VAL A 18 1.74 2.51 9.31
C VAL A 18 1.87 1.87 7.94
N ALA A 19 1.34 0.67 7.74
CA ALA A 19 1.33 0.00 6.44
C ALA A 19 0.55 0.81 5.40
N CYS A 20 -0.63 1.34 5.76
CA CYS A 20 -1.43 2.23 4.90
C CYS A 20 -0.66 3.51 4.53
N GLN A 21 -0.05 4.18 5.50
CA GLN A 21 0.72 5.39 5.23
C GLN A 21 1.92 5.12 4.31
N SER A 22 2.61 3.99 4.52
CA SER A 22 3.71 3.55 3.67
C SER A 22 3.24 3.28 2.24
N ALA A 23 2.16 2.51 2.07
CA ALA A 23 1.56 2.24 0.76
C ALA A 23 1.10 3.52 0.06
N SER A 24 0.50 4.47 0.79
CA SER A 24 0.11 5.77 0.23
C SER A 24 1.29 6.51 -0.40
N ARG A 25 2.42 6.60 0.30
CA ARG A 25 3.63 7.29 -0.18
C ARG A 25 4.28 6.55 -1.33
N PHE A 26 4.31 5.22 -1.27
CA PHE A 26 4.77 4.38 -2.35
C PHE A 26 3.96 4.65 -3.63
N TYR A 27 2.63 4.63 -3.53
CA TYR A 27 1.75 4.87 -4.68
C TYR A 27 1.74 6.32 -5.15
N GLU A 28 1.95 7.29 -4.27
CA GLU A 28 2.18 8.69 -4.65
C GLU A 28 3.41 8.81 -5.56
N THR A 29 4.53 8.22 -5.13
CA THR A 29 5.76 8.18 -5.94
C THR A 29 5.53 7.41 -7.24
N ALA A 30 4.80 6.29 -7.20
CA ALA A 30 4.49 5.51 -8.39
C ALA A 30 3.64 6.32 -9.39
N ALA A 31 2.67 7.09 -8.92
CA ALA A 31 1.83 7.94 -9.75
C ALA A 31 2.66 9.02 -10.48
N ASP A 32 3.71 9.54 -9.85
CA ASP A 32 4.57 10.56 -10.45
C ASP A 32 5.48 10.01 -11.56
N VAL A 33 5.78 8.71 -11.55
CA VAL A 33 6.72 8.08 -12.51
C VAL A 33 6.06 7.18 -13.54
N THR A 34 4.76 6.92 -13.39
CA THR A 34 3.98 6.06 -14.30
C THR A 34 3.01 6.89 -15.15
N HIS A 35 2.43 6.26 -16.17
CA HIS A 35 1.51 6.91 -17.11
C HIS A 35 0.31 6.00 -17.41
N GLY A 36 -0.77 6.59 -17.92
CA GLY A 36 -1.97 5.84 -18.32
C GLY A 36 -2.63 5.09 -17.15
N HIS A 37 -3.11 3.87 -17.41
CA HIS A 37 -3.83 3.07 -16.43
C HIS A 37 -3.00 2.76 -15.17
N TRP A 38 -1.67 2.63 -15.28
CA TRP A 38 -0.77 2.47 -14.13
C TRP A 38 -0.81 3.68 -13.19
N GLN A 39 -0.78 4.88 -13.78
CA GLN A 39 -0.85 6.12 -13.01
C GLN A 39 -2.23 6.27 -12.34
N ASP A 40 -3.30 5.96 -13.07
CA ASP A 40 -4.66 6.04 -12.54
C ASP A 40 -4.88 5.07 -11.38
N PHE A 41 -4.36 3.84 -11.52
CA PHE A 41 -4.34 2.85 -10.44
C PHE A 41 -3.58 3.39 -9.23
N ALA A 42 -2.34 3.86 -9.41
CA ALA A 42 -1.51 4.39 -8.34
C ALA A 42 -2.18 5.58 -7.61
N LYS A 43 -2.69 6.57 -8.34
CA LYS A 43 -3.39 7.74 -7.76
C LYS A 43 -4.58 7.32 -6.91
N ARG A 44 -5.37 6.35 -7.38
CA ARG A 44 -6.52 5.83 -6.63
C ARG A 44 -6.06 5.21 -5.31
N ARG A 45 -4.99 4.40 -5.36
CA ARG A 45 -4.43 3.72 -4.19
C ARG A 45 -3.84 4.71 -3.18
N THR A 46 -3.13 5.74 -3.64
CA THR A 46 -2.65 6.83 -2.78
C THR A 46 -3.77 7.41 -1.93
N GLY A 47 -4.88 7.82 -2.56
CA GLY A 47 -6.01 8.42 -1.84
C GLY A 47 -6.66 7.47 -0.84
N ILE A 48 -6.87 6.21 -1.23
CA ILE A 48 -7.51 5.21 -0.36
C ILE A 48 -6.65 4.93 0.89
N TYR A 49 -5.36 4.68 0.71
CA TYR A 49 -4.49 4.35 1.85
C TYR A 49 -4.17 5.57 2.72
N ALA A 50 -4.11 6.78 2.15
CA ALA A 50 -4.01 8.01 2.94
C ALA A 50 -5.24 8.18 3.85
N ALA A 51 -6.45 8.03 3.29
CA ALA A 51 -7.69 8.14 4.04
C ALA A 51 -7.81 7.06 5.14
N ALA A 52 -7.41 5.82 4.82
CA ALA A 52 -7.40 4.74 5.80
C ALA A 52 -6.40 4.99 6.95
N ALA A 53 -5.20 5.46 6.63
CA ALA A 53 -4.20 5.81 7.64
C ALA A 53 -4.71 6.92 8.58
N LEU A 54 -5.35 7.96 8.02
CA LEU A 54 -5.97 9.02 8.81
C LEU A 54 -7.08 8.48 9.72
N ARG A 55 -7.96 7.64 9.17
CA ARG A 55 -9.06 7.04 9.94
C ARG A 55 -8.54 6.16 11.09
N ILE A 56 -7.46 5.42 10.86
CA ILE A 56 -6.82 4.61 11.89
C ILE A 56 -6.19 5.49 12.97
N ALA A 57 -5.55 6.61 12.60
CA ALA A 57 -5.01 7.57 13.55
C ALA A 57 -6.09 8.17 14.46
N GLU A 58 -7.25 8.51 13.89
CA GLU A 58 -8.44 8.96 14.64
C GLU A 58 -8.94 7.88 15.63
N LEU A 59 -9.05 6.63 15.18
CA LEU A 59 -9.46 5.51 16.03
C LEU A 59 -8.49 5.27 17.20
N LEU A 60 -7.20 5.48 16.97
CA LEU A 60 -6.16 5.40 18.00
C LEU A 60 -6.06 6.65 18.89
N GLN A 61 -6.82 7.71 18.58
CA GLN A 61 -6.72 9.03 19.22
C GLN A 61 -5.28 9.56 19.24
N ARG A 62 -4.54 9.37 18.13
CA ARG A 62 -3.15 9.80 17.99
C ARG A 62 -2.99 10.65 16.75
N ASP A 63 -2.40 11.83 16.92
CA ASP A 63 -2.17 12.77 15.82
C ASP A 63 -1.03 12.35 14.89
N GLU A 64 -0.19 11.38 15.29
CA GLU A 64 1.00 11.00 14.53
C GLU A 64 1.16 9.48 14.35
N LEU A 65 1.16 9.05 13.08
CA LEU A 65 1.72 7.76 12.65
C LEU A 65 3.04 8.05 11.91
N LEU A 66 4.22 7.71 12.49
CA LEU A 66 5.53 7.54 11.82
C LEU A 66 6.56 6.81 12.73
N PRO A 67 7.67 6.21 12.21
CA PRO A 67 8.12 6.18 10.81
C PRO A 67 7.95 4.81 10.11
N GLY A 68 7.71 4.88 8.81
CA GLY A 68 7.80 3.75 7.89
C GLY A 68 9.23 3.27 7.73
N THR A 69 9.39 1.96 7.61
CA THR A 69 10.65 1.30 7.26
C THR A 69 11.17 1.83 5.91
N PRO A 70 12.50 1.85 5.70
CA PRO A 70 13.07 2.03 4.37
C PRO A 70 12.39 1.06 3.41
N ASP A 71 11.72 1.61 2.42
CA ASP A 71 10.99 0.84 1.43
C ASP A 71 11.86 0.77 0.18
N GLU A 72 12.49 -0.39 -0.03
CA GLU A 72 13.34 -0.65 -1.21
C GLU A 72 12.58 -0.42 -2.52
N ASP A 73 11.27 -0.70 -2.55
CA ASP A 73 10.43 -0.43 -3.71
C ASP A 73 10.28 1.07 -3.95
N MET A 74 10.11 1.86 -2.88
CA MET A 74 10.02 3.32 -2.96
C MET A 74 11.36 3.94 -3.39
N GLU A 75 12.48 3.46 -2.86
CA GLU A 75 13.80 3.95 -3.29
C GLU A 75 14.10 3.60 -4.74
N TRP A 76 13.69 2.41 -5.19
CA TRP A 76 13.75 2.06 -6.61
C TRP A 76 12.87 2.98 -7.47
N LEU A 77 11.63 3.27 -7.07
CA LEU A 77 10.75 4.20 -7.79
C LEU A 77 11.35 5.61 -7.88
N LYS A 78 11.98 6.11 -6.82
CA LYS A 78 12.68 7.40 -6.83
C LYS A 78 13.85 7.39 -7.82
N GLN A 79 14.62 6.30 -7.88
CA GLN A 79 15.69 6.14 -8.87
C GLN A 79 15.15 6.08 -10.30
N LEU A 80 13.98 5.46 -10.50
CA LEU A 80 13.29 5.45 -11.78
C LEU A 80 12.83 6.88 -12.16
N ALA A 81 12.24 7.63 -11.23
CA ALA A 81 11.85 9.03 -11.40
C ALA A 81 13.00 9.91 -11.92
N LEU A 82 14.19 9.71 -11.35
CA LEU A 82 15.40 10.45 -11.71
C LEU A 82 15.93 10.10 -13.12
N ARG A 83 15.51 8.96 -13.69
CA ARG A 83 15.99 8.45 -14.97
C ARG A 83 14.94 8.50 -16.08
N ALA A 84 13.66 8.59 -15.73
CA ALA A 84 12.56 8.50 -16.67
C ALA A 84 12.38 9.82 -17.47
N GLN A 85 12.76 9.78 -18.75
CA GLN A 85 12.35 10.77 -19.78
C GLN A 85 11.45 10.14 -20.87
N ALA A 86 11.16 8.83 -20.80
CA ALA A 86 10.46 8.06 -21.84
C ALA A 86 9.53 6.97 -21.27
N ALA A 87 8.77 6.30 -22.14
CA ALA A 87 7.86 5.21 -21.79
C ALA A 87 8.59 4.03 -21.09
N LEU A 88 7.91 3.40 -20.10
CA LEU A 88 8.43 2.26 -19.35
C LEU A 88 8.76 1.10 -20.29
N SER A 89 9.97 0.55 -20.16
CA SER A 89 10.38 -0.69 -20.80
C SER A 89 9.64 -1.90 -20.23
N GLY A 90 9.64 -3.02 -20.95
CA GLY A 90 9.00 -4.26 -20.48
C GLY A 90 9.56 -4.79 -19.15
N ASP A 91 10.85 -4.64 -18.90
CA ASP A 91 11.47 -5.05 -17.63
C ASP A 91 11.10 -4.10 -16.47
N GLU A 92 10.88 -2.83 -16.76
CA GLU A 92 10.38 -1.84 -15.79
C GLU A 92 8.91 -2.12 -15.45
N ALA A 93 8.08 -2.46 -16.44
CA ALA A 93 6.68 -2.86 -16.21
C ALA A 93 6.57 -4.15 -15.37
N GLY A 94 7.40 -5.16 -15.68
CA GLY A 94 7.47 -6.39 -14.88
C GLY A 94 7.96 -6.14 -13.44
N THR A 95 8.86 -5.18 -13.24
CA THR A 95 9.31 -4.77 -11.90
C THR A 95 8.21 -4.00 -11.17
N LEU A 96 7.52 -3.08 -11.83
CA LEU A 96 6.41 -2.31 -11.29
C LEU A 96 5.27 -3.22 -10.81
N LEU A 97 4.89 -4.23 -11.60
CA LEU A 97 3.93 -5.26 -11.22
C LEU A 97 4.30 -5.94 -9.90
N LYS A 98 5.58 -6.33 -9.75
CA LYS A 98 6.09 -6.96 -8.53
C LYS A 98 6.04 -5.99 -7.35
N SER A 99 6.45 -4.74 -7.54
CA SER A 99 6.44 -3.72 -6.50
C SER A 99 5.01 -3.40 -6.03
N PHE A 100 4.05 -3.25 -6.94
CA PHE A 100 2.63 -3.04 -6.59
C PHE A 100 2.08 -4.25 -5.83
N THR A 101 2.37 -5.46 -6.29
CA THR A 101 1.96 -6.69 -5.60
C THR A 101 2.54 -6.76 -4.18
N ARG A 102 3.81 -6.37 -3.99
CA ARG A 102 4.43 -6.30 -2.66
C ARG A 102 3.79 -5.24 -1.77
N ALA A 103 3.40 -4.09 -2.31
CA ALA A 103 2.69 -3.06 -1.57
C ALA A 103 1.31 -3.55 -1.08
N GLU A 104 0.51 -4.15 -1.97
CA GLU A 104 -0.79 -4.74 -1.62
C GLU A 104 -0.65 -5.87 -0.58
N ARG A 105 0.37 -6.73 -0.73
CA ARG A 105 0.66 -7.79 0.21
C ARG A 105 1.00 -7.29 1.61
N ARG A 106 1.75 -6.20 1.74
CA ARG A 106 2.06 -5.61 3.05
C ARG A 106 0.81 -5.17 3.79
N ILE A 107 -0.19 -4.63 3.08
CA ILE A 107 -1.49 -4.29 3.67
C ILE A 107 -2.21 -5.57 4.12
N TRP A 108 -2.24 -6.61 3.28
CA TRP A 108 -2.88 -7.87 3.60
C TRP A 108 -2.26 -8.57 4.81
N ASP A 109 -0.92 -8.61 4.88
CA ASP A 109 -0.19 -9.19 6.00
C ASP A 109 -0.46 -8.40 7.29
N ALA A 110 -0.47 -7.05 7.24
CA ALA A 110 -0.81 -6.21 8.39
C ALA A 110 -2.28 -6.38 8.85
N LEU A 111 -3.22 -6.62 7.92
CA LEU A 111 -4.60 -6.98 8.26
C LEU A 111 -4.65 -8.33 8.98
N GLY A 112 -3.88 -9.31 8.53
CA GLY A 112 -3.76 -10.62 9.18
C GLY A 112 -3.20 -10.50 10.61
N GLU A 113 -2.15 -9.70 10.80
CA GLU A 113 -1.58 -9.41 12.12
C GLU A 113 -2.57 -8.70 13.03
N PHE A 114 -3.31 -7.70 12.53
CA PHE A 114 -4.36 -7.04 13.29
C PHE A 114 -5.49 -8.01 13.69
N GLY A 115 -5.92 -8.87 12.77
CA GLY A 115 -6.89 -9.92 13.06
C GLY A 115 -6.41 -10.90 14.13
N ALA A 116 -5.15 -11.29 14.09
CA ALA A 116 -4.53 -12.17 15.09
C ALA A 116 -4.41 -11.51 16.48
N ALA A 117 -4.18 -10.19 16.52
CA ALA A 117 -4.11 -9.42 17.75
C ALA A 117 -5.47 -9.19 18.42
N GLY A 118 -6.56 -9.30 17.65
CA GLY A 118 -7.93 -9.02 18.08
C GLY A 118 -8.43 -7.71 17.47
N ILE A 119 -9.61 -7.76 16.83
CA ILE A 119 -10.23 -6.58 16.22
C ILE A 119 -11.08 -5.87 17.27
N ALA A 120 -10.60 -4.71 17.73
CA ALA A 120 -11.32 -3.87 18.68
C ALA A 120 -12.70 -3.42 18.13
N PRO A 121 -13.72 -3.23 19.00
CA PRO A 121 -15.02 -2.69 18.59
C PRO A 121 -14.86 -1.36 17.85
N GLY A 122 -15.58 -1.21 16.73
CA GLY A 122 -15.49 -0.02 15.87
C GLY A 122 -14.37 -0.06 14.82
N CYS A 123 -13.48 -1.06 14.86
CA CYS A 123 -12.41 -1.22 13.86
C CYS A 123 -12.74 -2.22 12.74
N ALA A 124 -13.84 -2.98 12.87
CA ALA A 124 -14.24 -3.98 11.89
C ALA A 124 -14.54 -3.37 10.50
N GLU A 125 -15.13 -2.18 10.47
CA GLU A 125 -15.45 -1.49 9.21
C GLU A 125 -14.19 -1.14 8.41
N ILE A 126 -13.18 -0.56 9.06
CA ILE A 126 -11.93 -0.18 8.39
C ILE A 126 -11.13 -1.42 7.97
N ALA A 127 -11.13 -2.50 8.78
CA ALA A 127 -10.50 -3.77 8.41
C ALA A 127 -11.15 -4.39 7.17
N ASN A 128 -12.49 -4.43 7.11
CA ASN A 128 -13.22 -4.94 5.95
C ASN A 128 -12.99 -4.09 4.70
N SER A 129 -13.02 -2.76 4.84
CA SER A 129 -12.77 -1.82 3.74
C SER A 129 -11.36 -2.01 3.16
N LEU A 130 -10.35 -2.15 4.02
CA LEU A 130 -8.97 -2.38 3.60
C LEU A 130 -8.76 -3.77 2.97
N ALA A 131 -9.42 -4.81 3.48
CA ALA A 131 -9.37 -6.14 2.89
C ALA A 131 -9.96 -6.15 1.47
N ASN A 132 -11.13 -5.52 1.29
CA ASN A 132 -11.74 -5.38 -0.05
C ASN A 132 -10.84 -4.57 -0.98
N THR A 133 -10.30 -3.45 -0.50
CA THR A 133 -9.35 -2.63 -1.25
C THR A 133 -8.16 -3.46 -1.71
N ALA A 134 -7.48 -4.19 -0.80
CA ALA A 134 -6.32 -5.00 -1.15
C ALA A 134 -6.67 -6.10 -2.16
N MET A 135 -7.83 -6.74 -2.02
CA MET A 135 -8.30 -7.75 -2.96
C MET A 135 -8.57 -7.17 -4.36
N GLU A 136 -9.21 -6.00 -4.45
CA GLU A 136 -9.36 -5.27 -5.73
C GLU A 136 -7.99 -4.96 -6.35
N GLY A 137 -6.97 -4.71 -5.53
CA GLY A 137 -5.60 -4.46 -5.98
C GLY A 137 -5.00 -5.70 -6.62
N PHE A 138 -5.09 -6.85 -5.93
CA PHE A 138 -4.61 -8.12 -6.47
C PHE A 138 -5.32 -8.55 -7.74
N LEU A 139 -6.64 -8.33 -7.83
CA LEU A 139 -7.41 -8.66 -9.04
C LEU A 139 -6.91 -7.84 -10.24
N TRP A 140 -6.81 -6.52 -10.08
CA TRP A 140 -6.30 -5.66 -11.14
C TRP A 140 -4.87 -6.03 -11.56
N LEU A 141 -3.98 -6.28 -10.59
CA LEU A 141 -2.60 -6.71 -10.87
C LEU A 141 -2.52 -8.08 -11.56
N GLY A 142 -3.47 -8.97 -11.26
CA GLY A 142 -3.60 -10.25 -11.94
C GLY A 142 -3.96 -10.09 -13.41
N GLU A 143 -4.94 -9.23 -13.71
CA GLU A 143 -5.35 -8.90 -15.08
C GLU A 143 -4.20 -8.26 -15.87
N GLU A 144 -3.53 -7.26 -15.28
CA GLU A 144 -2.37 -6.61 -15.90
C GLU A 144 -1.22 -7.58 -16.16
N LYS A 145 -0.99 -8.53 -15.25
CA LYS A 145 0.02 -9.58 -15.45
C LYS A 145 -0.34 -10.47 -16.64
N GLU A 146 -1.61 -10.82 -16.83
CA GLU A 146 -2.01 -11.60 -18.00
C GLU A 146 -1.80 -10.85 -19.31
N VAL A 147 -2.12 -9.55 -19.34
CA VAL A 147 -1.87 -8.70 -20.52
C VAL A 147 -0.39 -8.64 -20.83
N PHE A 148 0.43 -8.39 -19.80
CA PHE A 148 1.89 -8.32 -19.92
C PHE A 148 2.51 -9.61 -20.49
N LEU A 149 2.04 -10.79 -20.06
CA LEU A 149 2.52 -12.07 -20.59
C LEU A 149 2.13 -12.28 -22.06
N LYS A 150 0.87 -11.98 -22.41
CA LYS A 150 0.37 -12.08 -23.79
C LYS A 150 1.15 -11.20 -24.76
N GLU A 151 1.52 -9.98 -24.35
CA GLU A 151 2.32 -9.06 -25.16
C GLU A 151 3.78 -9.52 -25.34
N ARG A 152 4.31 -10.34 -24.42
CA ARG A 152 5.63 -10.96 -24.53
C ARG A 152 5.65 -12.27 -25.33
N GLY A 153 4.48 -12.81 -25.69
CA GLY A 153 4.36 -14.11 -26.37
C GLY A 153 4.66 -15.31 -25.45
N GLU A 154 4.52 -15.12 -24.14
CA GLU A 154 4.61 -16.16 -23.10
C GLU A 154 3.21 -16.64 -22.69
#